data_AF-A0A956PD74-F1
#
_entry.id   AF-A0A956PD74-F1
#
_cell.length_a   1.000
_cell.length_b   1.000
_cell.length_c   1.000
_cell.angle_alpha   90.00
_cell.angle_beta   90.00
_cell.angle_gamma   90.00
#
_symmetry.space_group_name_H-M   'P 1'
#
loop_
_entity.id
_entity.type
_entity.pdbx_description
1 polymer ?
#
loop_
_entity_poly.entity_id
_entity_poly.type
_entity_poly.pdbx_seq_one_letter_code
_entity_poly.pdbx_strand_id
1 'polypeptide(L)'
;MRALAMNYAQLMNQASTYSLGPTALLHLRTAHDLAQRLVDGVYRKEGSPFICHLIRTASIVMDEVEGKDTDAVAASMLHAVYFLHYFKGSRRRGPRKSDREFLREQLGERAERLLDRYGKMPWNTVEALSDYASRASDVDDELRVLLLMQLSDELEDHLDNAAAYAPKAKANQHYQKFGPLYVELALKLGHERLADDLKRAFKACEEAEIHDCLLQTGHCSYELRNRLWTANLVERLGAWLRRVRAKRN
;
A
#
# COMPACT_ATOMS: atom_id res chain seq x y z
N MET A 1 -13.89 1.33 14.32
CA MET A 1 -12.94 1.33 13.19
C MET A 1 -12.34 -0.06 13.11
N ARG A 2 -12.05 -0.58 11.91
CA ARG A 2 -11.58 -1.97 11.74
C ARG A 2 -10.19 -2.16 12.35
N ALA A 3 -9.89 -3.38 12.80
CA ALA A 3 -8.54 -3.75 13.24
C ALA A 3 -7.67 -4.08 12.01
N LEU A 4 -7.10 -3.05 11.38
CA LEU A 4 -6.25 -3.18 10.21
C LEU A 4 -4.79 -3.40 10.60
N ALA A 5 -4.09 -4.26 9.86
CA ALA A 5 -2.69 -4.56 10.09
C ALA A 5 -1.78 -3.39 9.68
N MET A 6 -0.75 -3.11 10.48
CA MET A 6 0.29 -2.11 10.19
C MET A 6 1.69 -2.73 10.11
N ASN A 7 1.82 -4.01 10.46
CA ASN A 7 3.06 -4.75 10.42
C ASN A 7 2.83 -6.20 9.98
N TYR A 8 3.92 -6.91 9.68
CA TYR A 8 3.90 -8.28 9.19
C TYR A 8 3.11 -9.23 10.10
N ALA A 9 3.38 -9.21 11.41
CA ALA A 9 2.73 -10.12 12.35
C ALA A 9 1.22 -9.90 12.40
N GLN A 10 0.77 -8.65 12.40
CA GLN A 10 -0.65 -8.31 12.35
C GLN A 10 -1.32 -8.80 11.06
N LEU A 11 -0.65 -8.66 9.91
CA LEU A 11 -1.19 -9.13 8.64
C LEU A 11 -1.28 -10.67 8.59
N MET A 12 -0.27 -11.37 9.11
CA MET A 12 -0.31 -12.84 9.20
C MET A 12 -1.36 -13.34 10.19
N ASN A 13 -1.60 -12.61 11.28
CA ASN A 13 -2.70 -12.90 12.20
C ASN A 13 -4.07 -12.70 11.52
N GLN A 14 -4.23 -11.62 10.75
CA GLN A 14 -5.44 -11.39 9.95
C GLN A 14 -5.66 -12.52 8.92
N ALA A 15 -4.63 -12.90 8.18
CA ALA A 15 -4.65 -14.03 7.26
C ALA A 15 -5.05 -15.34 7.97
N SER A 16 -4.60 -15.52 9.21
CA SER A 16 -4.92 -16.68 10.03
C SER A 16 -6.39 -16.68 10.47
N THR A 17 -6.99 -15.52 10.72
CA THR A 17 -8.44 -15.37 10.99
C THR A 17 -9.29 -15.84 9.81
N TYR A 18 -8.81 -15.66 8.57
CA TYR A 18 -9.45 -16.21 7.35
C TYR A 18 -9.06 -17.67 7.07
N SER A 19 -8.36 -18.34 7.99
CA SER A 19 -7.94 -19.74 7.85
C SER A 19 -7.13 -20.02 6.57
N LEU A 20 -6.31 -19.06 6.14
CA LEU A 20 -5.48 -19.23 4.94
C LEU A 20 -4.47 -20.37 5.12
N GLY A 21 -4.39 -21.24 4.11
CA GLY A 21 -3.47 -22.38 4.11
C GLY A 21 -2.00 -21.98 3.94
N PRO A 22 -1.06 -22.91 4.20
CA PRO A 22 0.38 -22.63 4.17
C PRO A 22 0.88 -22.00 2.85
N THR A 23 0.35 -22.44 1.70
CA THR A 23 0.72 -21.89 0.39
C THR A 23 0.36 -20.40 0.27
N ALA A 24 -0.84 -20.02 0.70
CA ALA A 24 -1.29 -18.63 0.73
C ALA A 24 -0.44 -17.78 1.69
N LEU A 25 -0.16 -18.28 2.89
CA LEU A 25 0.70 -17.60 3.86
C LEU A 25 2.12 -17.39 3.35
N LEU A 26 2.71 -18.38 2.67
CA LEU A 26 4.01 -18.26 2.02
C LEU A 26 3.98 -17.23 0.90
N HIS A 27 2.92 -17.20 0.08
CA HIS A 27 2.75 -16.21 -0.98
C HIS A 27 2.70 -14.78 -0.42
N LEU A 28 1.90 -14.53 0.63
CA LEU A 28 1.83 -13.23 1.31
C LEU A 28 3.15 -12.84 1.97
N ARG A 29 3.88 -13.80 2.54
CA ARG A 29 5.23 -13.57 3.09
C ARG A 29 6.21 -13.15 1.99
N THR A 30 6.19 -13.82 0.84
CA THR A 30 7.04 -13.43 -0.30
C THR A 30 6.73 -12.02 -0.77
N ALA A 31 5.45 -11.66 -0.86
CA ALA A 31 5.03 -10.29 -1.19
C ALA A 31 5.55 -9.27 -0.16
N HIS A 32 5.42 -9.58 1.13
CA HIS A 32 5.96 -8.74 2.20
C HIS A 32 7.47 -8.56 2.12
N ASP A 33 8.24 -9.64 1.93
CA ASP A 33 9.70 -9.58 1.89
C ASP A 33 10.18 -8.74 0.68
N LEU A 34 9.46 -8.79 -0.44
CA LEU A 34 9.72 -7.92 -1.59
C LEU A 34 9.35 -6.46 -1.31
N ALA A 35 8.17 -6.20 -0.76
CA ALA A 35 7.71 -4.86 -0.39
C ALA A 35 8.70 -4.20 0.59
N GLN A 36 9.12 -4.92 1.63
CA GLN A 36 10.07 -4.42 2.62
C GLN A 36 11.42 -4.02 1.98
N ARG A 37 11.91 -4.82 1.03
CA ARG A 37 13.16 -4.50 0.31
C ARG A 37 12.99 -3.32 -0.64
N LEU A 38 11.81 -3.16 -1.23
CA LEU A 38 11.50 -2.08 -2.15
C LEU A 38 11.48 -0.71 -1.45
N VAL A 39 11.00 -0.68 -0.21
CA VAL A 39 10.78 0.58 0.54
C VAL A 39 11.66 0.72 1.78
N ASP A 40 12.76 -0.03 1.87
CA ASP A 40 13.72 0.08 2.97
C ASP A 40 14.26 1.51 3.09
N GLY A 41 14.08 2.12 4.27
CA GLY A 41 14.47 3.49 4.55
C GLY A 41 13.58 4.57 3.90
N VAL A 42 12.46 4.19 3.30
CA VAL A 42 11.46 5.12 2.74
C VAL A 42 10.35 5.34 3.76
N TYR A 43 9.95 6.60 3.93
CA TYR A 43 8.92 7.06 4.85
C TYR A 43 7.84 7.80 4.08
N ARG A 44 6.61 7.76 4.58
CA ARG A 44 5.48 8.53 4.06
C ARG A 44 5.56 9.98 4.52
N LYS A 45 4.74 10.85 3.91
CA LYS A 45 4.69 12.29 4.19
C LYS A 45 4.44 12.62 5.66
N GLU A 46 3.66 11.80 6.36
CA GLU A 46 3.35 11.92 7.78
C GLU A 46 4.39 11.28 8.73
N GLY A 47 5.43 10.66 8.16
CA GLY A 47 6.57 10.12 8.92
C GLY A 47 6.48 8.64 9.29
N SER A 48 5.42 7.93 8.89
CA SER A 48 5.37 6.47 9.04
C SER A 48 6.34 5.78 8.07
N PRO A 49 6.93 4.61 8.42
CA PRO A 49 7.65 3.80 7.45
C PRO A 49 6.72 3.39 6.29
N PHE A 50 7.16 3.53 5.05
CA PHE A 50 6.31 3.29 3.87
C PHE A 50 5.76 1.85 3.84
N ILE A 51 6.49 0.88 4.40
CA ILE A 51 6.00 -0.51 4.49
C ILE A 51 4.71 -0.63 5.30
N CYS A 52 4.47 0.23 6.30
CA CYS A 52 3.23 0.24 7.07
C CYS A 52 2.02 0.55 6.19
N HIS A 53 2.16 1.56 5.32
CA HIS A 53 1.15 1.90 4.32
C HIS A 53 0.84 0.71 3.40
N LEU A 54 1.88 0.09 2.81
CA LEU A 54 1.70 -1.08 1.93
C LEU A 54 0.99 -2.25 2.62
N ILE A 55 1.37 -2.55 3.87
CA ILE A 55 0.75 -3.62 4.67
C ILE A 55 -0.70 -3.28 4.97
N ARG A 56 -1.01 -2.03 5.32
CA ARG A 56 -2.35 -1.62 5.70
C ARG A 56 -3.30 -1.54 4.51
N THR A 57 -2.84 -1.07 3.34
CA THR A 57 -3.59 -1.18 2.08
C THR A 57 -3.92 -2.64 1.76
N ALA A 58 -2.93 -3.54 1.86
CA ALA A 58 -3.16 -4.97 1.66
C ALA A 58 -4.11 -5.59 2.71
N SER A 59 -4.07 -5.09 3.95
CA SER A 59 -4.98 -5.51 5.03
C SER A 59 -6.43 -5.14 4.75
N ILE A 60 -6.68 -3.95 4.20
CA ILE A 60 -8.02 -3.52 3.77
C ILE A 60 -8.52 -4.43 2.65
N VAL A 61 -7.70 -4.67 1.62
CA VAL A 61 -8.07 -5.56 0.50
C VAL A 61 -8.35 -6.98 0.99
N MET A 62 -7.51 -7.53 1.88
CA MET A 62 -7.73 -8.86 2.46
C MET A 62 -9.07 -8.98 3.17
N ASP A 63 -9.47 -7.94 3.89
CA ASP A 63 -10.74 -7.91 4.61
C ASP A 63 -11.94 -7.77 3.67
N GLU A 64 -11.83 -6.96 2.62
CA GLU A 64 -12.88 -6.80 1.60
C GLU A 64 -13.07 -8.04 0.71
N VAL A 65 -12.01 -8.81 0.46
CA VAL A 65 -12.11 -10.10 -0.28
C VAL A 65 -12.25 -11.31 0.64
N GLU A 66 -12.35 -11.11 1.96
CA GLU A 66 -12.44 -12.17 2.97
C GLU A 66 -11.32 -13.23 2.86
N GLY A 67 -10.11 -12.82 2.49
CA GLY A 67 -8.97 -13.69 2.25
C GLY A 67 -9.03 -14.54 0.97
N LYS A 68 -10.07 -14.43 0.14
CA LYS A 68 -10.32 -15.32 -1.01
C LYS A 68 -9.41 -15.05 -2.23
N ASP A 69 -8.85 -13.86 -2.37
CA ASP A 69 -7.95 -13.49 -3.48
C ASP A 69 -6.58 -13.04 -2.96
N THR A 70 -5.67 -14.00 -2.74
CA THR A 70 -4.32 -13.71 -2.22
C THR A 70 -3.45 -12.96 -3.21
N ASP A 71 -3.72 -13.09 -4.51
CA ASP A 71 -2.98 -12.35 -5.55
C ASP A 71 -3.33 -10.87 -5.51
N ALA A 72 -4.61 -10.53 -5.28
CA ALA A 72 -5.04 -9.16 -5.05
C ALA A 72 -4.39 -8.56 -3.80
N VAL A 73 -4.33 -9.31 -2.70
CA VAL A 73 -3.65 -8.87 -1.46
C VAL A 73 -2.15 -8.66 -1.69
N ALA A 74 -1.48 -9.59 -2.35
CA ALA A 74 -0.06 -9.48 -2.67
C ALA A 74 0.22 -8.29 -3.60
N ALA A 75 -0.59 -8.10 -4.64
CA ALA A 75 -0.49 -6.95 -5.54
C ALA A 75 -0.72 -5.63 -4.79
N SER A 76 -1.67 -5.59 -3.85
CA SER A 76 -1.92 -4.39 -3.02
C SER A 76 -0.70 -4.01 -2.18
N MET A 77 0.02 -5.00 -1.65
CA MET A 77 1.25 -4.77 -0.88
C MET A 77 2.41 -4.26 -1.71
N LEU A 78 2.32 -4.35 -3.04
CA LEU A 78 3.35 -3.92 -3.99
C LEU A 78 2.83 -2.88 -4.98
N HIS A 79 1.64 -2.30 -4.78
CA HIS A 79 0.98 -1.44 -5.77
C HIS A 79 1.86 -0.24 -6.20
N ALA A 80 2.73 0.23 -5.29
CA ALA A 80 3.67 1.31 -5.53
C ALA A 80 4.91 0.93 -6.39
N VAL A 81 5.13 -0.36 -6.69
CA VAL A 81 6.40 -0.89 -7.24
C VAL A 81 6.83 -0.24 -8.55
N TYR A 82 5.89 0.07 -9.43
CA TYR A 82 6.21 0.69 -10.73
C TYR A 82 6.29 2.21 -10.68
N PHE A 83 5.76 2.85 -9.63
CA PHE A 83 5.86 4.30 -9.41
C PHE A 83 7.16 4.72 -8.73
N LEU A 84 7.68 3.87 -7.84
CA LEU A 84 8.86 4.18 -7.04
C LEU A 84 10.19 4.05 -7.83
N HIS A 85 10.18 3.34 -8.95
CA HIS A 85 11.34 3.16 -9.85
C HIS A 85 12.62 2.61 -9.17
N TYR A 86 12.53 1.96 -8.01
CA TYR A 86 13.67 1.48 -7.22
C TYR A 86 14.29 0.14 -7.69
N PHE A 87 13.98 -0.32 -8.90
CA PHE A 87 14.63 -1.52 -9.43
C PHE A 87 16.13 -1.29 -9.63
N LYS A 88 16.94 -2.25 -9.17
CA LYS A 88 18.41 -2.18 -9.26
C LYS A 88 18.85 -1.87 -10.68
N GLY A 89 19.57 -0.75 -10.83
CA GLY A 89 20.13 -0.30 -12.11
C GLY A 89 19.10 0.34 -13.06
N SER A 90 17.87 0.60 -12.63
CA SER A 90 16.91 1.35 -13.44
C SER A 90 17.18 2.86 -13.35
N ARG A 91 17.20 3.52 -14.50
CA ARG A 91 17.11 4.99 -14.64
C ARG A 91 15.82 5.38 -15.38
N ARG A 92 14.91 4.43 -15.59
CA ARG A 92 13.70 4.58 -16.41
C ARG A 92 12.50 4.91 -15.54
N ARG A 93 11.55 5.66 -16.11
CA ARG A 93 10.23 5.95 -15.51
C ARG A 93 9.24 4.77 -15.58
N GLY A 94 9.73 3.53 -15.73
CA GLY A 94 8.86 2.35 -15.84
C GLY A 94 9.64 1.03 -15.80
N PRO A 95 8.95 -0.10 -15.59
CA PRO A 95 9.59 -1.40 -15.42
C PRO A 95 10.22 -1.93 -16.71
N ARG A 96 11.35 -2.62 -16.60
CA ARG A 96 11.93 -3.41 -17.70
C ARG A 96 11.20 -4.74 -17.80
N LYS A 97 11.31 -5.40 -18.96
CA LYS A 97 10.82 -6.77 -19.15
C LYS A 97 11.35 -7.73 -18.06
N SER A 98 12.64 -7.62 -17.73
CA SER A 98 13.28 -8.41 -16.67
C SER A 98 12.74 -8.12 -15.28
N ASP A 99 12.31 -6.88 -14.99
CA ASP A 99 11.73 -6.52 -13.69
C ASP A 99 10.34 -7.17 -13.54
N ARG A 100 9.57 -7.19 -14.63
CA ARG A 100 8.27 -7.87 -14.69
C ARG A 100 8.41 -9.39 -14.61
N GLU A 101 9.35 -9.97 -15.35
CA GLU A 101 9.66 -11.41 -15.29
C GLU A 101 10.05 -11.83 -13.87
N PHE A 102 10.91 -11.05 -13.21
CA PHE A 102 11.24 -11.27 -11.80
C PHE A 102 10.00 -11.25 -10.89
N LEU A 103 9.11 -10.26 -11.03
CA LEU A 103 7.89 -10.21 -10.22
C LEU A 103 6.95 -11.38 -10.48
N ARG A 104 6.81 -11.85 -11.74
CA ARG A 104 6.02 -13.06 -12.07
C ARG A 104 6.58 -14.30 -11.42
N GLU A 105 7.91 -14.46 -11.42
CA GLU A 105 8.55 -15.62 -10.79
C GLU A 105 8.33 -15.65 -9.27
N GLN A 106 8.26 -14.49 -8.62
CA GLN A 106 8.09 -14.40 -7.17
C GLN A 106 6.62 -14.41 -6.72
N LEU A 107 5.73 -13.77 -7.49
CA LEU A 107 4.34 -13.50 -7.11
C LEU A 107 3.31 -14.22 -7.98
N GLY A 108 3.74 -14.91 -9.04
CA GLY A 108 2.82 -15.44 -10.03
C GLY A 108 2.32 -14.39 -11.02
N GLU A 109 1.68 -14.90 -12.08
CA GLU A 109 1.33 -14.11 -13.25
C GLU A 109 0.21 -13.09 -12.98
N ARG A 110 -0.81 -13.49 -12.21
CA ARG A 110 -1.98 -12.64 -11.93
C ARG A 110 -1.61 -11.45 -11.05
N ALA A 111 -0.88 -11.66 -9.96
CA ALA A 111 -0.42 -10.56 -9.12
C ALA A 111 0.42 -9.55 -9.90
N GLU A 112 1.35 -10.00 -10.76
CA GLU A 112 2.14 -9.10 -11.60
C GLU A 112 1.28 -8.33 -12.62
N ARG A 113 0.31 -9.00 -13.25
CA ARG A 113 -0.61 -8.35 -14.19
C ARG A 113 -1.45 -7.27 -13.50
N LEU A 114 -1.93 -7.52 -12.27
CA LEU A 114 -2.60 -6.51 -11.46
C LEU A 114 -1.69 -5.30 -11.22
N LEU A 115 -0.44 -5.52 -10.82
CA LEU A 115 0.53 -4.44 -10.62
C LEU A 115 0.77 -3.61 -11.89
N ASP A 116 0.92 -4.27 -13.06
CA ASP A 116 1.18 -3.59 -14.33
C ASP A 116 -0.03 -2.79 -14.81
N ARG A 117 -1.24 -3.32 -14.66
CA ARG A 117 -2.48 -2.59 -14.97
C ARG A 117 -2.68 -1.43 -14.00
N TYR A 118 -2.52 -1.67 -12.70
CA TYR A 118 -2.66 -0.65 -11.66
C TYR A 118 -1.72 0.54 -11.93
N GLY A 119 -0.46 0.28 -12.29
CA GLY A 119 0.52 1.31 -12.62
C GLY A 119 0.22 2.17 -13.85
N LYS A 120 -0.72 1.76 -14.71
CA LYS A 120 -1.09 2.44 -15.97
C LYS A 120 -2.42 3.17 -15.89
N MET A 121 -3.17 2.99 -14.80
CA MET A 121 -4.51 3.56 -14.66
C MET A 121 -4.46 5.04 -14.26
N PRO A 122 -5.37 5.88 -14.79
CA PRO A 122 -5.41 7.31 -14.53
C PRO A 122 -6.12 7.64 -13.21
N TRP A 123 -5.53 7.27 -12.06
CA TRP A 123 -6.14 7.40 -10.73
C TRP A 123 -6.43 8.83 -10.29
N ASN A 124 -5.80 9.82 -10.92
CA ASN A 124 -5.79 11.22 -10.49
C ASN A 124 -6.71 12.13 -11.30
N THR A 125 -7.67 11.58 -12.06
CA THR A 125 -8.62 12.37 -12.85
C THR A 125 -10.06 12.13 -12.40
N VAL A 126 -10.86 13.20 -12.37
CA VAL A 126 -12.28 13.12 -12.01
C VAL A 126 -13.04 12.34 -13.08
N GLU A 127 -12.64 12.53 -14.34
CA GLU A 127 -13.23 11.88 -15.50
C GLU A 127 -13.08 10.36 -15.41
N ALA A 128 -11.92 9.85 -14.99
CA ALA A 128 -11.70 8.42 -14.86
C ALA A 128 -12.50 7.82 -13.70
N LEU A 129 -12.47 8.45 -12.51
CA LEU A 129 -13.23 7.96 -11.37
C LEU A 129 -14.74 8.01 -11.62
N SER A 130 -15.22 9.06 -12.28
CA SER A 130 -16.62 9.19 -12.67
C SER A 130 -17.01 8.13 -13.71
N ASP A 131 -16.16 7.85 -14.72
CA ASP A 131 -16.37 6.74 -15.66
C ASP A 131 -16.49 5.41 -14.92
N TYR A 132 -15.54 5.08 -14.03
CA TYR A 132 -15.57 3.86 -13.25
C TYR A 132 -16.81 3.75 -12.37
N ALA A 133 -17.23 4.84 -11.72
CA ALA A 133 -18.45 4.86 -10.92
C ALA A 133 -19.70 4.70 -11.80
N SER A 134 -19.74 5.25 -13.01
CA SER A 134 -20.91 5.16 -13.90
C SER A 134 -21.18 3.72 -14.38
N ARG A 135 -20.11 2.93 -14.55
CA ARG A 135 -20.16 1.58 -15.12
C ARG A 135 -19.85 0.47 -14.11
N ALA A 136 -19.84 0.77 -12.82
CA ALA A 136 -19.41 -0.14 -11.76
C ALA A 136 -20.17 -1.48 -11.70
N SER A 137 -21.40 -1.55 -12.24
CA SER A 137 -22.15 -2.80 -12.38
C SER A 137 -21.60 -3.73 -13.47
N ASP A 138 -20.88 -3.18 -14.44
CA ASP A 138 -20.52 -3.84 -15.70
C ASP A 138 -19.00 -4.01 -15.85
N VAL A 139 -18.22 -3.67 -14.81
CA VAL A 139 -16.77 -3.88 -14.82
C VAL A 139 -16.43 -5.36 -14.69
N ASP A 140 -15.42 -5.82 -15.43
CA ASP A 140 -14.88 -7.16 -15.26
C ASP A 140 -14.22 -7.37 -13.88
N ASP A 141 -14.09 -8.63 -13.46
CA ASP A 141 -13.55 -8.99 -12.15
C ASP A 141 -12.14 -8.44 -11.91
N GLU A 142 -11.28 -8.38 -12.94
CA GLU A 142 -9.91 -7.89 -12.80
C GLU A 142 -9.90 -6.38 -12.57
N LEU A 143 -10.75 -5.63 -13.29
CA LEU A 143 -10.97 -4.20 -13.04
C LEU A 143 -11.61 -3.95 -11.67
N ARG A 144 -12.55 -4.80 -11.23
CA ARG A 144 -13.15 -4.71 -9.89
C ARG A 144 -12.07 -4.79 -8.80
N VAL A 145 -11.13 -5.72 -8.93
CA VAL A 145 -9.98 -5.85 -8.03
C VAL A 145 -9.11 -4.59 -8.06
N LEU A 146 -8.79 -4.06 -9.24
CA LEU A 146 -7.97 -2.85 -9.37
C LEU A 146 -8.63 -1.62 -8.72
N LEU A 147 -9.95 -1.47 -8.85
CA LEU A 147 -10.71 -0.40 -8.21
C LEU A 147 -10.74 -0.58 -6.69
N LEU A 148 -10.89 -1.81 -6.19
CA LEU A 148 -10.78 -2.11 -4.76
C LEU A 148 -9.38 -1.78 -4.21
N MET A 149 -8.32 -2.11 -4.95
CA MET A 149 -6.95 -1.72 -4.60
C MET A 149 -6.82 -0.21 -4.46
N GLN A 150 -7.36 0.56 -5.42
CA GLN A 150 -7.32 2.02 -5.38
C GLN A 150 -8.12 2.60 -4.22
N LEU A 151 -9.33 2.08 -3.95
CA LEU A 151 -10.15 2.54 -2.82
C LEU A 151 -9.47 2.24 -1.47
N SER A 152 -8.77 1.12 -1.40
CA SER A 152 -8.00 0.73 -0.21
C SER A 152 -6.78 1.62 0.00
N ASP A 153 -6.07 1.95 -1.08
CA ASP A 153 -4.96 2.90 -1.07
C ASP A 153 -5.42 4.28 -0.61
N GLU A 154 -6.54 4.76 -1.18
CA GLU A 154 -7.13 6.03 -0.80
C GLU A 154 -7.56 6.03 0.67
N LEU A 155 -8.24 4.97 1.16
CA LEU A 155 -8.62 4.90 2.58
C LEU A 155 -7.38 4.98 3.48
N GLU A 156 -6.35 4.20 3.18
CA GLU A 156 -5.13 4.13 3.98
C GLU A 156 -4.50 5.51 4.18
N ASP A 157 -4.41 6.30 3.10
CA ASP A 157 -3.83 7.64 3.11
C ASP A 157 -4.51 8.63 4.08
N HIS A 158 -5.71 8.30 4.54
CA HIS A 158 -6.54 9.15 5.41
C HIS A 158 -6.74 8.57 6.82
N LEU A 159 -6.34 7.32 7.06
CA LEU A 159 -6.41 6.74 8.39
C LEU A 159 -5.49 7.49 9.36
N ASP A 160 -5.86 7.50 10.64
CA ASP A 160 -5.12 8.19 11.72
C ASP A 160 -4.86 9.69 11.45
N ASN A 161 -5.71 10.31 10.64
CA ASN A 161 -5.57 11.70 10.16
C ASN A 161 -4.26 11.95 9.39
N ALA A 162 -3.65 10.92 8.79
CA ALA A 162 -2.33 11.00 8.16
C ALA A 162 -2.22 12.17 7.16
N ALA A 163 -3.22 12.32 6.29
CA ALA A 163 -3.21 13.39 5.30
C ALA A 163 -3.46 14.80 5.88
N ALA A 164 -3.92 14.94 7.13
CA ALA A 164 -4.02 16.23 7.83
C ALA A 164 -2.65 16.78 8.31
N TYR A 165 -1.61 15.94 8.38
CA TYR A 165 -0.24 16.37 8.69
C TYR A 165 0.51 16.95 7.48
N ALA A 166 -0.11 16.98 6.30
CA ALA A 166 0.38 17.66 5.11
C ALA A 166 -0.20 19.08 4.99
N PRO A 167 0.42 19.99 4.22
CA PRO A 167 -0.09 21.36 4.05
C PRO A 167 -1.54 21.42 3.54
N LYS A 168 -2.43 22.01 4.36
CA LYS A 168 -3.91 21.95 4.24
C LYS A 168 -4.48 22.37 2.88
N ALA A 169 -3.88 23.36 2.21
CA ALA A 169 -4.43 23.92 0.97
C ALA A 169 -4.60 22.88 -0.15
N LYS A 170 -3.66 21.93 -0.28
CA LYS A 170 -3.73 20.87 -1.30
C LYS A 170 -4.55 19.68 -0.85
N ALA A 171 -4.47 19.31 0.43
CA ALA A 171 -5.19 18.17 1.00
C ALA A 171 -6.72 18.39 0.91
N ASN A 172 -7.20 19.56 1.33
CA ASN A 172 -8.63 19.88 1.30
C ASN A 172 -9.19 19.93 -0.12
N GLN A 173 -8.42 20.47 -1.07
CA GLN A 173 -8.81 20.48 -2.49
C GLN A 173 -8.94 19.06 -3.05
N HIS A 174 -8.06 18.15 -2.67
CA HIS A 174 -8.14 16.75 -3.08
C HIS A 174 -9.42 16.11 -2.53
N TYR A 175 -9.72 16.25 -1.24
CA TYR A 175 -10.92 15.63 -0.64
C TYR A 175 -12.22 16.15 -1.23
N GLN A 176 -12.35 17.48 -1.36
CA GLN A 176 -13.55 18.09 -1.91
C GLN A 176 -13.79 17.65 -3.36
N LYS A 177 -12.71 17.41 -4.11
CA LYS A 177 -12.78 17.01 -5.51
C LYS A 177 -13.00 15.52 -5.71
N PHE A 178 -12.30 14.66 -4.97
CA PHE A 178 -12.23 13.23 -5.22
C PHE A 178 -12.95 12.37 -4.16
N GLY A 179 -13.05 12.85 -2.92
CA GLY A 179 -13.63 12.11 -1.81
C GLY A 179 -15.06 11.59 -2.08
N PRO A 180 -16.00 12.44 -2.55
CA PRO A 180 -17.34 11.98 -2.91
C PRO A 180 -17.34 10.88 -3.98
N LEU A 181 -16.44 10.96 -4.97
CA LEU A 181 -16.34 9.97 -6.04
C LEU A 181 -15.84 8.62 -5.54
N TYR A 182 -14.86 8.61 -4.62
CA TYR A 182 -14.40 7.35 -4.01
C TYR A 182 -15.48 6.69 -3.17
N VAL A 183 -16.24 7.46 -2.40
CA VAL A 183 -17.38 6.93 -1.61
C VAL A 183 -18.46 6.37 -2.54
N GLU A 184 -18.84 7.10 -3.59
CA GLU A 184 -19.80 6.63 -4.59
C GLU A 184 -19.33 5.34 -5.27
N LEU A 185 -18.07 5.31 -5.70
CA LEU A 185 -17.48 4.14 -6.36
C LEU A 185 -17.49 2.92 -5.43
N ALA A 186 -17.10 3.07 -4.16
CA ALA A 186 -17.15 1.97 -3.19
C ALA A 186 -18.57 1.44 -3.00
N LEU A 187 -19.57 2.31 -2.88
CA LEU A 187 -20.99 1.91 -2.77
C LEU A 187 -21.46 1.14 -4.00
N LYS A 188 -21.15 1.64 -5.20
CA LYS A 188 -21.57 0.98 -6.45
C LYS A 188 -20.85 -0.34 -6.71
N LEU A 189 -19.67 -0.53 -6.14
CA LEU A 189 -18.96 -1.80 -6.12
C LEU A 189 -19.40 -2.72 -4.96
N GLY A 190 -20.44 -2.36 -4.19
CA GLY A 190 -20.96 -3.20 -3.11
C GLY A 190 -19.98 -3.35 -1.94
N HIS A 191 -19.14 -2.34 -1.70
CA HIS A 191 -18.23 -2.26 -0.56
C HIS A 191 -18.74 -1.20 0.43
N GLU A 192 -19.95 -1.40 0.98
CA GLU A 192 -20.62 -0.40 1.84
C GLU A 192 -19.80 -0.07 3.08
N ARG A 193 -19.21 -1.10 3.70
CA ARG A 193 -18.36 -0.92 4.87
C ARG A 193 -17.11 -0.08 4.52
N LEU A 194 -16.54 -0.25 3.32
CA LEU A 194 -15.40 0.54 2.85
C LEU A 194 -15.80 1.99 2.57
N ALA A 195 -16.97 2.21 1.97
CA ALA A 195 -17.53 3.53 1.74
C ALA A 195 -17.74 4.31 3.05
N ASP A 196 -18.25 3.64 4.10
CA ASP A 196 -18.42 4.22 5.43
C ASP A 196 -17.09 4.53 6.12
N ASP A 197 -16.06 3.70 5.91
CA ASP A 197 -14.72 3.98 6.42
C ASP A 197 -14.08 5.18 5.70
N LEU A 198 -14.18 5.26 4.37
CA LEU A 198 -13.72 6.39 3.56
C LEU A 198 -14.38 7.69 4.01
N LYS A 199 -15.72 7.70 4.12
CA LYS A 199 -16.48 8.87 4.57
C LYS A 199 -16.03 9.36 5.95
N ARG A 200 -15.77 8.44 6.89
CA ARG A 200 -15.29 8.77 8.23
C ARG A 200 -13.85 9.29 8.21
N ALA A 201 -12.96 8.66 7.44
CA ALA A 201 -11.56 9.07 7.34
C ALA A 201 -11.41 10.45 6.70
N PHE A 202 -12.15 10.73 5.63
CA PHE A 202 -12.18 12.05 4.99
C PHE A 202 -12.68 13.14 5.94
N LYS A 203 -13.80 12.88 6.63
CA LYS A 203 -14.35 13.82 7.60
C LYS A 203 -13.38 14.08 8.76
N ALA A 204 -12.76 13.03 9.29
CA ALA A 204 -11.79 13.15 10.38
C ALA A 204 -10.57 13.98 9.96
N CYS A 205 -10.05 13.80 8.74
CA CYS A 205 -8.97 14.61 8.19
C CYS A 205 -9.38 16.08 7.99
N GLU A 206 -10.60 16.34 7.52
CA GLU A 206 -11.11 17.71 7.31
C GLU A 206 -11.27 18.48 8.63
N GLU A 207 -11.77 17.80 9.67
CA GLU A 207 -12.01 18.37 10.99
C GLU A 207 -10.75 18.42 11.88
N ALA A 208 -9.62 17.86 11.43
CA ALA A 208 -8.40 17.78 12.23
C ALA A 208 -7.74 19.15 12.47
N GLU A 209 -7.65 19.52 13.74
CA GLU A 209 -6.91 20.69 14.22
C GLU A 209 -5.45 20.32 14.54
N ILE A 210 -4.61 20.29 13.50
CA ILE A 210 -3.17 20.08 13.64
C ILE A 210 -2.46 21.43 13.81
N HIS A 211 -1.69 21.56 14.89
CA HIS A 211 -0.85 22.74 15.11
C HIS A 211 0.28 22.80 14.05
N ASP A 212 0.56 23.99 13.52
CA ASP A 212 1.56 24.21 12.47
C ASP A 212 2.96 23.62 12.75
N CYS A 213 3.38 23.52 14.02
CA CYS A 213 4.68 22.96 14.39
C CYS A 213 4.75 21.43 14.24
N LEU A 214 3.62 20.77 14.06
CA LEU A 214 3.50 19.33 13.81
C LEU A 214 3.39 19.01 12.32
N LEU A 215 3.17 20.02 11.46
CA LEU A 215 3.06 19.81 10.02
C LEU A 215 4.40 19.37 9.44
N GLN A 216 4.34 18.36 8.59
CA GLN A 216 5.49 17.89 7.84
C GLN A 216 5.71 18.79 6.63
N THR A 217 6.97 19.07 6.32
CA THR A 217 7.33 19.91 5.15
C THR A 217 7.26 19.14 3.83
N GLY A 218 7.15 17.81 3.88
CA GLY A 218 7.09 16.93 2.72
C GLY A 218 5.69 16.85 2.11
N HIS A 219 5.63 16.95 0.78
CA HIS A 219 4.39 16.71 0.02
C HIS A 219 4.26 15.27 -0.50
N CYS A 220 5.30 14.46 -0.34
CA CYS A 220 5.39 13.09 -0.82
C CYS A 220 6.27 12.26 0.12
N SER A 221 6.30 10.95 -0.13
CA SER A 221 7.21 10.03 0.54
C SER A 221 8.67 10.41 0.31
N TYR A 222 9.51 10.17 1.32
CA TYR A 222 10.92 10.58 1.34
C TYR A 222 11.84 9.47 1.83
N GLU A 223 13.11 9.51 1.44
CA GLU A 223 14.13 8.56 1.87
C GLU A 223 14.95 9.14 3.02
N LEU A 224 15.07 8.39 4.12
CA LEU A 224 15.91 8.78 5.25
C LEU A 224 17.34 8.25 5.06
N ARG A 225 18.23 9.10 4.55
CA ARG A 225 19.63 8.72 4.25
C ARG A 225 20.61 8.92 5.41
N ASN A 226 20.27 9.79 6.37
CA ASN A 226 21.16 10.16 7.47
C ASN A 226 20.90 9.27 8.68
N ARG A 227 21.57 8.12 8.74
CA ARG A 227 21.54 7.26 9.93
C ARG A 227 22.36 7.93 11.04
N LEU A 228 21.78 8.06 12.24
CA LEU A 228 22.47 8.59 13.42
C LEU A 228 23.65 7.70 13.85
N TRP A 229 23.64 6.42 13.48
CA TRP A 229 24.70 5.46 13.74
C TRP A 229 25.32 4.97 12.43
N THR A 230 26.63 5.13 12.32
CA THR A 230 27.45 4.33 11.40
C THR A 230 27.73 3.00 12.09
N ALA A 231 27.19 1.90 11.57
CA ALA A 231 27.49 0.58 12.13
C ALA A 231 29.00 0.37 12.15
N ASN A 232 29.56 0.20 13.35
CA ASN A 232 30.97 -0.12 13.54
C ASN A 232 31.26 -1.45 12.80
N LEU A 233 32.32 -1.48 12.00
CA LEU A 233 32.80 -2.68 11.31
C LEU A 233 32.89 -3.91 12.24
N VAL A 234 33.28 -3.70 13.50
CA VAL A 234 33.37 -4.73 14.54
C VAL A 234 31.99 -5.28 14.91
N GLU A 235 30.96 -4.44 15.03
CA GLU A 235 29.60 -4.89 15.32
C GLU A 235 28.99 -5.68 14.15
N ARG A 236 29.29 -5.25 12.91
CA ARG A 236 28.90 -5.98 11.70
C ARG A 236 29.56 -7.36 11.66
N LEU A 237 30.85 -7.45 11.98
CA LEU A 237 31.57 -8.71 12.06
C LEU A 237 31.02 -9.62 13.17
N GLY A 238 30.78 -9.05 14.36
CA GLY A 238 30.23 -9.79 15.51
C GLY A 238 28.81 -10.31 15.25
N ALA A 239 27.95 -9.51 14.62
CA ALA A 239 26.61 -9.93 14.22
C ALA A 239 26.64 -11.02 13.14
N TRP A 240 27.55 -10.92 12.17
CA TRP A 240 27.77 -11.95 11.16
C TRP A 240 28.22 -13.28 11.79
N LEU A 241 29.21 -13.25 12.69
CA LEU A 241 29.70 -14.44 13.41
C LEU A 241 28.58 -15.13 14.21
N ARG A 242 27.71 -14.36 14.89
CA ARG A 242 26.55 -14.91 15.62
C ARG A 242 25.57 -15.63 14.69
N ARG A 243 25.26 -15.05 13.53
CA ARG A 243 24.37 -15.68 12.53
C ARG A 243 24.95 -16.96 11.95
N VAL A 244 26.25 -17.00 11.68
CA VAL A 244 26.94 -18.21 11.20
C VAL A 244 26.89 -19.32 12.25
N ARG A 245 27.06 -18.97 13.54
CA ARG A 245 26.99 -19.92 14.64
C ARG A 245 25.58 -20.49 14.86
N ALA A 246 24.54 -19.64 14.73
CA ALA A 246 23.15 -20.06 14.86
C ALA A 246 22.63 -20.95 13.72
N LYS A 247 23.30 -20.97 12.55
CA LYS A 247 22.99 -21.88 11.44
C LYS A 247 23.71 -23.23 11.52
N ARG A 248 24.65 -23.38 12.45
CA ARG A 248 25.45 -24.61 12.66
C ARG A 248 24.92 -25.48 13.80
N ASN A 249 23.97 -24.98 14.58
CA ASN A 249 23.22 -25.71 15.60
C ASN A 249 21.81 -25.98 15.07
#